data_AF-A0A3D5JXA7-F1
#
_entry.id   AF-A0A3D5JXA7-F1
#
_cell.length_a   1.000
_cell.length_b   1.000
_cell.length_c   1.000
_cell.angle_alpha   90.00
_cell.angle_beta   90.00
_cell.angle_gamma   90.00
#
_symmetry.space_group_name_H-M   'P 1'
#
loop_
_entity.id
_entity.type
_entity.pdbx_description
1 polymer ?
#
loop_
_entity_poly.entity_id
_entity_poly.type
_entity_poly.pdbx_seq_one_letter_code
_entity_poly.pdbx_strand_id
1 'polypeptide(L)'
;MDLSLSGLASGFDWKSVVDQLVEIERAPQRRARREQFDVSRRNQLLGNIKDDLSSVESKAKTLKDEKLYQSRTTSVSDETVGTAKVESGAALGSYKFEFFQRATTAEQKGGADAGRQVDWLTANGAAVDGATSLTVDTLTTSLSNGDVVVFKNGAKFTLDADAAVGASSLSGTLSGGISDDENGSTYIASNGFGVKATTGTFTINDSIITVETTDSLAS
;
A
#
# COMPACT_ATOMS: atom_id res chain seq x y z
N MET A 1 -14.37 -45.41 62.55
CA MET A 1 -15.26 -46.02 63.56
C MET A 1 -16.64 -46.06 62.94
N ASP A 2 -16.98 -47.19 62.35
CA ASP A 2 -18.33 -47.54 61.93
C ASP A 2 -18.48 -49.05 62.13
N LEU A 3 -19.66 -49.44 62.57
CA LEU A 3 -19.93 -50.53 63.50
C LEU A 3 -19.80 -51.92 62.84
N SER A 4 -18.86 -52.73 63.32
CA SER A 4 -18.91 -54.18 63.13
C SER A 4 -19.99 -54.80 64.02
N LEU A 5 -21.25 -54.43 63.79
CA LEU A 5 -22.40 -55.13 64.34
C LEU A 5 -22.67 -56.36 63.46
N SER A 6 -21.79 -57.35 63.53
CA SER A 6 -22.05 -58.71 63.04
C SER A 6 -22.14 -59.62 64.24
N GLY A 7 -23.14 -59.34 65.06
CA GLY A 7 -23.40 -60.12 66.24
C GLY A 7 -24.00 -61.47 65.91
N LEU A 8 -23.41 -62.50 66.51
CA LEU A 8 -24.13 -63.35 67.47
C LEU A 8 -25.20 -64.28 66.88
N ALA A 9 -24.81 -65.33 66.13
CA ALA A 9 -25.47 -66.67 66.15
C ALA A 9 -25.01 -67.67 65.07
N SER A 10 -24.25 -67.28 64.04
CA SER A 10 -23.87 -68.23 62.97
C SER A 10 -22.49 -67.91 62.44
N GLY A 11 -21.63 -68.94 62.29
CA GLY A 11 -20.24 -68.85 61.81
C GLY A 11 -20.12 -68.49 60.32
N PHE A 12 -20.81 -67.43 59.90
CA PHE A 12 -20.90 -66.99 58.51
C PHE A 12 -20.14 -65.67 58.32
N ASP A 13 -19.02 -65.75 57.60
CA ASP A 13 -18.17 -64.62 57.22
C ASP A 13 -18.80 -63.83 56.07
N TRP A 14 -19.78 -62.98 56.39
CA TRP A 14 -20.44 -62.11 55.41
C TRP A 14 -19.48 -61.10 54.78
N LYS A 15 -18.38 -60.74 55.47
CA LYS A 15 -17.40 -59.81 54.94
C LYS A 15 -16.68 -60.42 53.74
N SER A 16 -16.25 -61.68 53.84
CA SER A 16 -15.68 -62.44 52.71
C SER A 16 -16.67 -62.61 51.57
N VAL A 17 -17.94 -62.89 51.85
CA VAL A 17 -18.99 -63.00 50.83
C VAL A 17 -19.24 -61.65 50.13
N VAL A 18 -19.27 -60.55 50.87
CA VAL A 18 -19.40 -59.19 50.31
C VAL A 18 -18.15 -58.81 49.50
N ASP A 19 -16.96 -59.11 50.00
CA ASP A 19 -15.71 -58.84 49.29
C ASP A 19 -15.65 -59.65 47.96
N GLN A 20 -16.09 -60.92 47.95
CA GLN A 20 -16.23 -61.73 46.74
C GLN A 20 -17.28 -61.17 45.75
N LEU A 21 -18.42 -60.70 46.24
CA LEU A 21 -19.46 -60.05 45.43
C LEU A 21 -18.96 -58.73 44.81
N VAL A 22 -18.28 -57.90 45.59
CA VAL A 22 -17.65 -56.65 45.13
C VAL A 22 -16.54 -56.93 44.11
N GLU A 23 -15.77 -58.00 44.28
CA GLU A 23 -14.76 -58.41 43.29
C GLU A 23 -15.36 -58.87 41.95
N ILE A 24 -16.47 -59.61 42.00
CA ILE A 24 -17.25 -60.02 40.83
C ILE A 24 -17.85 -58.80 40.14
N GLU A 25 -18.40 -57.86 40.89
CA GLU A 25 -18.97 -56.61 40.37
C GLU A 25 -17.88 -55.70 39.74
N ARG A 26 -16.64 -55.76 40.25
CA ARG A 26 -15.48 -55.08 39.66
C ARG A 26 -14.85 -55.80 38.46
N ALA A 27 -15.16 -57.07 38.22
CA ALA A 27 -14.64 -57.81 37.06
C ALA A 27 -14.94 -57.14 35.71
N PRO A 28 -16.19 -56.71 35.40
CA PRO A 28 -16.48 -55.99 34.16
C PRO A 28 -15.76 -54.64 34.07
N GLN A 29 -15.62 -53.90 35.18
CA GLN A 29 -14.88 -52.64 35.19
C GLN A 29 -13.40 -52.84 34.90
N ARG A 30 -12.78 -53.89 35.46
CA ARG A 30 -11.38 -54.26 35.19
C ARG A 30 -11.19 -54.67 33.74
N ARG A 31 -12.13 -55.43 33.17
CA ARG A 31 -12.13 -55.82 31.77
C ARG A 31 -12.24 -54.60 30.84
N ALA A 32 -13.21 -53.72 31.07
CA ALA A 32 -13.39 -52.50 30.30
C ALA A 32 -12.15 -51.58 30.36
N ARG A 33 -11.50 -51.44 31.52
CA ARG A 33 -10.24 -50.68 31.64
C ARG A 33 -9.09 -51.28 30.84
N ARG A 34 -8.97 -52.62 30.79
CA ARG A 34 -7.98 -53.31 29.94
C ARG A 34 -8.28 -53.10 28.46
N GLU A 35 -9.54 -53.23 28.07
CA GLU A 35 -9.97 -52.97 26.69
C GLU A 35 -9.70 -51.51 26.28
N GLN A 36 -9.97 -50.53 27.15
CA GLN A 36 -9.61 -49.13 26.93
C GLN A 36 -8.10 -48.93 26.78
N PHE A 37 -7.29 -49.58 27.60
CA PHE A 37 -5.84 -49.52 27.50
C PHE A 37 -5.34 -50.10 26.16
N ASP A 38 -5.85 -51.25 25.76
CA ASP A 38 -5.49 -51.90 24.50
C ASP A 38 -5.93 -51.08 23.28
N VAL A 39 -7.14 -50.50 23.31
CA VAL A 39 -7.64 -49.60 22.26
C VAL A 39 -6.82 -48.32 22.19
N SER A 40 -6.48 -47.71 23.33
CA SER A 40 -5.63 -46.52 23.38
C SER A 40 -4.24 -46.79 22.79
N ARG A 41 -3.63 -47.92 23.16
CA ARG A 41 -2.33 -48.35 22.62
C ARG A 41 -2.39 -48.59 21.11
N ARG A 42 -3.45 -49.25 20.62
CA ARG A 42 -3.67 -49.45 19.18
C ARG A 42 -3.87 -48.13 18.43
N ASN A 43 -4.65 -47.22 18.99
CA ASN A 43 -4.88 -45.90 18.40
C ASN A 43 -3.57 -45.09 18.31
N GLN A 44 -2.71 -45.15 19.33
CA GLN A 44 -1.40 -44.50 19.29
C GLN A 44 -0.52 -45.08 18.18
N LEU A 45 -0.44 -46.41 18.06
CA LEU A 45 0.31 -47.09 17.00
C LEU A 45 -0.21 -46.73 15.60
N LEU A 46 -1.53 -46.76 15.41
CA LEU A 46 -2.16 -46.36 14.14
C LEU A 46 -1.95 -44.88 13.84
N GLY A 47 -1.92 -44.01 14.86
CA GLY A 47 -1.56 -42.61 14.74
C GLY A 47 -0.14 -42.44 14.20
N ASN A 48 0.85 -43.10 14.80
CA ASN A 48 2.24 -43.04 14.33
C ASN A 48 2.38 -43.55 12.87
N ILE A 49 1.73 -44.67 12.53
CA ILE A 49 1.74 -45.20 11.16
C ILE A 49 1.11 -44.21 10.18
N LYS A 50 0.00 -43.57 10.57
CA LYS A 50 -0.66 -42.54 9.75
C LYS A 50 0.29 -41.36 9.50
N ASP A 51 1.00 -40.91 10.53
CA ASP A 51 1.93 -39.79 10.41
C ASP A 51 3.13 -40.14 9.51
N ASP A 52 3.71 -41.32 9.69
CA ASP A 52 4.80 -41.83 8.85
C ASP A 52 4.35 -41.98 7.40
N LEU A 53 3.17 -42.54 7.16
CA LEU A 53 2.62 -42.70 5.81
C LEU A 53 2.33 -41.35 5.17
N SER A 54 1.82 -40.38 5.93
CA SER A 54 1.58 -39.01 5.45
C SER A 54 2.88 -38.31 5.07
N SER A 55 3.97 -38.57 5.82
CA SER A 55 5.32 -38.09 5.51
C SER A 55 5.86 -38.71 4.22
N VAL A 56 5.71 -40.03 4.06
CA VAL A 56 6.11 -40.73 2.83
C VAL A 56 5.31 -40.26 1.62
N GLU A 57 4.00 -40.12 1.75
CA GLU A 57 3.12 -39.61 0.69
C GLU A 57 3.55 -38.19 0.27
N SER A 58 3.83 -37.32 1.24
CA SER A 58 4.29 -35.95 0.97
C SER A 58 5.61 -35.93 0.21
N LYS A 59 6.59 -36.74 0.64
CA LYS A 59 7.88 -36.85 -0.07
C LYS A 59 7.73 -37.44 -1.48
N ALA A 60 6.86 -38.43 -1.65
CA ALA A 60 6.57 -39.02 -2.95
C ALA A 60 5.91 -38.01 -3.90
N LYS A 61 4.99 -37.15 -3.39
CA LYS A 61 4.42 -36.05 -4.16
C LYS A 61 5.48 -35.05 -4.62
N THR A 62 6.39 -34.66 -3.73
CA THR A 62 7.51 -33.76 -4.10
C THR A 62 8.40 -34.36 -5.19
N LEU A 63 8.72 -35.66 -5.09
CA LEU A 63 9.53 -36.35 -6.10
C LEU A 63 8.82 -36.56 -7.43
N LYS A 64 7.48 -36.57 -7.44
CA LYS A 64 6.67 -36.68 -8.65
C LYS A 64 6.51 -35.33 -9.37
N ASP A 65 6.81 -34.21 -8.70
CA ASP A 65 6.69 -32.89 -9.31
C ASP A 65 7.74 -32.70 -10.41
N GLU A 66 7.28 -32.46 -11.63
CA GLU A 66 8.13 -32.24 -12.80
C GLU A 66 9.02 -30.99 -12.65
N LYS A 67 8.56 -29.97 -11.92
CA LYS A 67 9.31 -28.74 -11.67
C LYS A 67 10.61 -28.98 -10.91
N LEU A 68 10.67 -30.04 -10.11
CA LEU A 68 11.89 -30.44 -9.40
C LEU A 68 13.03 -30.72 -10.39
N TYR A 69 12.73 -31.43 -11.48
CA TYR A 69 13.70 -31.85 -12.49
C TYR A 69 13.97 -30.78 -13.54
N GLN A 70 13.05 -29.84 -13.70
CA GLN A 70 13.24 -28.67 -14.56
C GLN A 70 13.77 -27.45 -13.79
N SER A 71 14.13 -27.61 -12.51
CA SER A 71 14.65 -26.53 -11.69
C SER A 71 15.94 -25.94 -12.28
N ARG A 72 16.07 -24.62 -12.16
CA ARG A 72 17.20 -23.87 -12.69
C ARG A 72 17.83 -23.05 -11.58
N THR A 73 19.14 -22.84 -11.68
CA THR A 73 19.89 -21.91 -10.84
C THR A 73 20.39 -20.77 -11.71
N THR A 74 20.53 -19.60 -11.10
CA THR A 74 21.13 -18.41 -11.71
C THR A 74 22.37 -18.01 -10.94
N SER A 75 23.33 -17.42 -11.65
CA SER A 75 24.46 -16.72 -11.07
C SER A 75 24.55 -15.38 -11.79
N VAL A 76 24.73 -14.30 -11.01
CA VAL A 76 24.88 -12.94 -11.52
C VAL A 76 26.33 -12.52 -11.25
N SER A 77 26.95 -11.87 -12.22
CA SER A 77 28.35 -11.44 -12.11
C SER A 77 28.56 -10.30 -11.11
N ASP A 78 27.55 -9.45 -10.91
CA ASP A 78 27.56 -8.34 -9.97
C ASP A 78 26.18 -8.16 -9.32
N GLU A 79 26.06 -8.58 -8.06
CA GLU A 79 24.81 -8.48 -7.29
C GLU A 79 24.47 -7.05 -6.86
N THR A 80 25.40 -6.10 -6.97
CA THR A 80 25.15 -4.70 -6.62
C THR A 80 24.33 -3.98 -7.70
N VAL A 81 24.40 -4.46 -8.94
CA VAL A 81 23.66 -3.90 -10.09
C VAL A 81 22.25 -4.49 -10.18
N GLY A 82 22.09 -5.77 -9.84
CA GLY A 82 20.79 -6.43 -9.86
C GLY A 82 20.84 -7.90 -9.43
N THR A 83 19.66 -8.48 -9.23
CA THR A 83 19.51 -9.90 -8.93
C THR A 83 18.70 -10.59 -10.02
N ALA A 84 18.94 -11.88 -10.22
CA ALA A 84 18.22 -12.68 -11.21
C ALA A 84 17.58 -13.88 -10.52
N LYS A 85 16.27 -14.05 -10.75
CA LYS A 85 15.52 -15.25 -10.36
C LYS A 85 15.10 -15.98 -11.63
N VAL A 86 15.20 -17.30 -11.61
CA VAL A 86 14.82 -18.16 -12.73
C VAL A 86 13.71 -19.11 -12.32
N GLU A 87 12.79 -19.35 -13.24
CA GLU A 87 11.72 -20.32 -13.06
C GLU A 87 12.07 -21.67 -13.71
N SER A 88 11.37 -22.72 -13.30
CA SER A 88 11.58 -24.06 -13.87
C SER A 88 11.32 -24.04 -15.37
N GLY A 89 12.19 -24.68 -16.15
CA GLY A 89 12.03 -24.78 -17.60
C GLY A 89 12.66 -23.62 -18.39
N ALA A 90 13.26 -22.61 -17.73
CA ALA A 90 14.01 -21.58 -18.43
C ALA A 90 15.17 -22.18 -19.25
N ALA A 91 15.48 -21.56 -20.40
CA ALA A 91 16.53 -22.00 -21.29
C ALA A 91 17.92 -21.80 -20.66
N LEU A 92 18.75 -22.85 -20.76
CA LEU A 92 20.13 -22.83 -20.25
C LEU A 92 21.00 -21.94 -21.13
N GLY A 93 21.77 -21.05 -20.51
CA GLY A 93 22.68 -20.19 -21.23
C GLY A 93 23.22 -19.06 -20.35
N SER A 94 24.20 -18.34 -20.90
CA SER A 94 24.69 -17.09 -20.34
C SER A 94 24.05 -15.93 -21.08
N TYR A 95 23.44 -15.01 -20.33
CA TYR A 95 22.78 -13.83 -20.87
C TYR A 95 23.56 -12.59 -20.44
N LYS A 96 23.91 -11.73 -21.40
CA LYS A 96 24.61 -10.47 -21.13
C LYS A 96 23.60 -9.34 -21.10
N PHE A 97 23.59 -8.58 -19.99
CA PHE A 97 22.75 -7.41 -19.83
C PHE A 97 23.64 -6.17 -19.65
N GLU A 98 23.31 -5.10 -20.36
CA GLU A 98 23.97 -3.79 -20.24
C GLU A 98 22.93 -2.77 -19.80
N PHE A 99 23.16 -2.14 -18.64
CA PHE A 99 22.23 -1.18 -18.03
C PHE A 99 22.81 0.23 -18.15
N PHE A 100 22.12 1.11 -18.87
CA PHE A 100 22.54 2.50 -19.06
C PHE A 100 21.90 3.47 -18.06
N GLN A 101 20.67 3.19 -17.63
CA GLN A 101 19.92 4.04 -16.72
C GLN A 101 18.93 3.20 -15.90
N ARG A 102 18.67 3.62 -14.66
CA ARG A 102 17.61 3.04 -13.82
C ARG A 102 16.27 3.62 -14.22
N ALA A 103 15.25 2.76 -14.31
CA ALA A 103 13.87 3.23 -14.44
C ALA A 103 13.52 4.11 -13.22
N THR A 104 12.96 5.28 -13.49
CA THR A 104 12.45 6.21 -12.47
C THR A 104 10.95 6.35 -12.59
N THR A 105 10.28 6.61 -11.47
CA THR A 105 8.86 6.95 -11.47
C THR A 105 8.64 8.30 -12.15
N ALA A 106 7.56 8.45 -12.91
CA ALA A 106 7.14 9.75 -13.41
C ALA A 106 6.53 10.59 -12.28
N GLU A 107 6.96 11.85 -12.16
CA GLU A 107 6.38 12.83 -11.22
C GLU A 107 5.83 14.02 -12.00
N GLN A 108 4.58 14.40 -11.74
CA GLN A 108 4.03 15.66 -12.20
C GLN A 108 4.12 16.68 -11.07
N LYS A 109 4.88 17.76 -11.28
CA LYS A 109 4.99 18.88 -10.33
C LYS A 109 4.22 20.06 -10.91
N GLY A 110 3.20 20.50 -10.17
CA GLY A 110 2.45 21.71 -10.51
C GLY A 110 3.33 22.96 -10.47
N GLY A 111 2.88 24.02 -11.15
CA GLY A 111 3.51 25.34 -11.07
C GLY A 111 3.26 26.01 -9.72
N ALA A 112 3.86 27.19 -9.51
CA ALA A 112 3.69 27.95 -8.27
C ALA A 112 2.22 28.28 -7.97
N ASP A 113 1.39 28.42 -9.01
CA ASP A 113 -0.03 28.73 -8.88
C ASP A 113 -0.95 27.50 -8.90
N ALA A 114 -0.39 26.27 -8.92
CA ALA A 114 -1.21 25.06 -8.95
C ALA A 114 -2.04 24.95 -7.66
N GLY A 115 -3.36 25.12 -7.79
CA GLY A 115 -4.30 25.12 -6.66
C GLY A 115 -4.50 26.49 -6.00
N ARG A 116 -3.91 27.57 -6.55
CA ARG A 116 -4.16 28.94 -6.07
C ARG A 116 -5.60 29.37 -6.40
N GLN A 117 -6.28 29.94 -5.43
CA GLN A 117 -7.62 30.51 -5.61
C GLN A 117 -7.53 31.74 -6.54
N VAL A 118 -8.54 31.92 -7.41
CA VAL A 118 -8.72 33.17 -8.16
C VAL A 118 -9.58 34.09 -7.31
N ASP A 119 -9.07 35.29 -7.04
CA ASP A 119 -9.73 36.33 -6.29
C ASP A 119 -10.33 37.35 -7.25
N TRP A 120 -11.53 37.85 -6.92
CA TRP A 120 -12.23 38.87 -7.69
C TRP A 120 -12.31 40.18 -6.92
N LEU A 121 -12.22 41.29 -7.63
CA LEU A 121 -12.41 42.63 -7.09
C LEU A 121 -13.12 43.53 -8.10
N THR A 122 -13.63 44.65 -7.61
CA THR A 122 -14.28 45.70 -8.41
C THR A 122 -13.55 47.01 -8.16
N ALA A 123 -13.20 47.73 -9.23
CA ALA A 123 -12.69 49.09 -9.12
C ALA A 123 -13.77 50.02 -8.57
N ASN A 124 -13.40 50.88 -7.62
CA ASN A 124 -14.29 51.89 -7.01
C ASN A 124 -13.71 53.27 -7.33
N GLY A 125 -13.72 53.60 -8.61
CA GLY A 125 -13.10 54.76 -9.22
C GLY A 125 -12.40 54.45 -10.54
N ALA A 126 -12.46 55.40 -11.47
CA ALA A 126 -11.69 55.32 -12.71
C ALA A 126 -10.20 55.62 -12.46
N ALA A 127 -9.33 54.94 -13.20
CA ALA A 127 -7.87 55.16 -13.16
C ALA A 127 -7.28 55.11 -14.57
N VAL A 128 -6.16 55.82 -14.76
CA VAL A 128 -5.47 55.95 -16.05
C VAL A 128 -4.18 55.15 -16.08
N ASP A 129 -3.69 54.87 -17.29
CA ASP A 129 -2.41 54.18 -17.50
C ASP A 129 -1.26 54.82 -16.72
N GLY A 130 -0.46 54.00 -16.06
CA GLY A 130 0.64 54.42 -15.20
C GLY A 130 0.23 54.84 -13.79
N ALA A 131 -1.05 54.76 -13.41
CA ALA A 131 -1.47 55.01 -12.03
C ALA A 131 -0.74 54.06 -11.06
N THR A 132 -0.24 54.62 -9.95
CA THR A 132 0.51 53.86 -8.93
C THR A 132 -0.35 53.34 -7.78
N SER A 133 -1.65 53.65 -7.80
CA SER A 133 -2.61 53.23 -6.79
C SER A 133 -3.97 53.03 -7.44
N LEU A 134 -4.75 52.12 -6.90
CA LEU A 134 -6.11 51.85 -7.33
C LEU A 134 -7.07 51.82 -6.14
N THR A 135 -8.19 52.53 -6.25
CA THR A 135 -9.32 52.40 -5.32
C THR A 135 -10.21 51.24 -5.76
N VAL A 136 -10.54 50.37 -4.82
CA VAL A 136 -11.36 49.16 -5.05
C VAL A 136 -12.45 49.07 -4.00
N ASP A 137 -13.48 48.29 -4.30
CA ASP A 137 -14.37 47.79 -3.26
C ASP A 137 -13.57 47.01 -2.21
N THR A 138 -14.08 47.00 -0.98
CA THR A 138 -13.40 46.35 0.13
C THR A 138 -13.07 44.89 -0.19
N LEU A 139 -11.79 44.55 -0.17
CA LEU A 139 -11.32 43.21 -0.47
C LEU A 139 -11.92 42.18 0.49
N THR A 140 -12.37 41.05 -0.06
CA THR A 140 -12.87 39.92 0.75
C THR A 140 -11.78 38.88 1.05
N THR A 141 -10.68 38.93 0.31
CA THR A 141 -9.48 38.09 0.44
C THR A 141 -8.23 38.97 0.37
N SER A 142 -7.13 38.51 0.97
CA SER A 142 -5.85 39.23 0.87
C SER A 142 -5.17 38.97 -0.48
N LEU A 143 -4.50 39.97 -1.02
CA LEU A 143 -3.63 39.86 -2.20
C LEU A 143 -2.17 40.05 -1.75
N SER A 144 -1.24 39.43 -2.46
CA SER A 144 0.20 39.50 -2.16
C SER A 144 0.93 40.40 -3.15
N ASN A 145 2.07 40.95 -2.71
CA ASN A 145 3.00 41.67 -3.59
C ASN A 145 3.34 40.80 -4.82
N GLY A 146 3.26 41.40 -6.01
CA GLY A 146 3.49 40.73 -7.29
C GLY A 146 2.24 40.09 -7.90
N ASP A 147 1.11 40.03 -7.19
CA ASP A 147 -0.16 39.62 -7.80
C ASP A 147 -0.53 40.58 -8.93
N VAL A 148 -1.00 40.01 -10.04
CA VAL A 148 -1.51 40.77 -11.18
C VAL A 148 -3.01 40.62 -11.21
N VAL A 149 -3.74 41.72 -11.18
CA VAL A 149 -5.19 41.78 -11.40
C VAL A 149 -5.44 42.17 -12.85
N VAL A 150 -6.23 41.38 -13.56
CA VAL A 150 -6.63 41.65 -14.94
C VAL A 150 -8.10 42.08 -14.94
N PHE A 151 -8.36 43.28 -15.45
CA PHE A 151 -9.70 43.83 -15.58
C PHE A 151 -10.40 43.36 -16.84
N LYS A 152 -11.72 43.47 -16.87
CA LYS A 152 -12.57 43.02 -17.98
C LYS A 152 -12.16 43.63 -19.33
N ASN A 153 -11.71 44.88 -19.35
CA ASN A 153 -11.20 45.54 -20.55
C ASN A 153 -9.78 45.13 -20.98
N GLY A 154 -9.11 44.27 -20.20
CA GLY A 154 -7.74 43.80 -20.44
C GLY A 154 -6.63 44.62 -19.79
N ALA A 155 -6.97 45.74 -19.12
CA ALA A 155 -6.02 46.47 -18.29
C ALA A 155 -5.51 45.60 -17.15
N LYS A 156 -4.27 45.84 -16.72
CA LYS A 156 -3.57 45.02 -15.73
C LYS A 156 -3.02 45.88 -14.63
N PHE A 157 -3.31 45.53 -13.39
CA PHE A 157 -2.72 46.15 -12.22
C PHE A 157 -1.79 45.14 -11.55
N THR A 158 -0.50 45.49 -11.43
CA THR A 158 0.48 44.65 -10.72
C THR A 158 0.73 45.24 -9.34
N LEU A 159 0.47 44.48 -8.28
CA LEU A 159 0.66 44.92 -6.91
C LEU A 159 2.15 45.02 -6.58
N ASP A 160 2.55 46.07 -5.88
CA ASP A 160 3.92 46.27 -5.37
C ASP A 160 4.04 46.10 -3.84
N ALA A 161 2.92 45.84 -3.18
CA ALA A 161 2.81 45.58 -1.74
C ALA A 161 1.62 44.65 -1.45
N ASP A 162 1.67 43.97 -0.30
CA ASP A 162 0.56 43.12 0.17
C ASP A 162 -0.68 43.97 0.50
N ALA A 163 -1.86 43.46 0.15
CA ALA A 163 -3.15 44.06 0.48
C ALA A 163 -3.97 43.10 1.35
N ALA A 164 -4.31 43.51 2.58
CA ALA A 164 -5.07 42.68 3.50
C ALA A 164 -6.58 42.67 3.19
N VAL A 165 -7.30 41.67 3.74
CA VAL A 165 -8.77 41.65 3.75
C VAL A 165 -9.30 42.96 4.33
N GLY A 166 -10.32 43.54 3.69
CA GLY A 166 -10.91 44.82 4.06
C GLY A 166 -10.18 46.05 3.51
N ALA A 167 -9.05 45.89 2.82
CA ALA A 167 -8.42 47.00 2.10
C ALA A 167 -9.34 47.52 0.98
N SER A 168 -9.37 48.83 0.78
CA SER A 168 -10.10 49.52 -0.31
C SER A 168 -9.18 50.33 -1.22
N SER A 169 -7.87 50.20 -1.02
CA SER A 169 -6.83 50.82 -1.85
C SER A 169 -5.69 49.84 -2.05
N LEU A 170 -5.24 49.71 -3.29
CA LEU A 170 -4.12 48.88 -3.69
C LEU A 170 -2.96 49.77 -4.15
N SER A 171 -1.74 49.34 -3.84
CA SER A 171 -0.50 49.96 -4.33
C SER A 171 0.11 49.09 -5.43
N GLY A 172 0.63 49.71 -6.48
CA GLY A 172 1.12 48.96 -7.64
C GLY A 172 1.33 49.81 -8.88
N THR A 173 1.22 49.19 -10.05
CA THR A 173 1.27 49.89 -11.33
C THR A 173 0.16 49.40 -12.25
N LEU A 174 -0.66 50.34 -12.74
CA LEU A 174 -1.70 50.07 -13.74
C LEU A 174 -1.13 50.20 -15.16
N SER A 175 -1.41 49.21 -16.01
CA SER A 175 -1.22 49.27 -17.45
C SER A 175 -2.58 49.21 -18.15
N GLY A 176 -2.91 50.23 -18.92
CA GLY A 176 -4.25 50.51 -19.46
C GLY A 176 -5.04 51.47 -18.58
N GLY A 177 -6.21 51.90 -19.06
CA GLY A 177 -7.18 52.65 -18.26
C GLY A 177 -8.30 51.74 -17.77
N ILE A 178 -8.92 52.08 -16.65
CA ILE A 178 -10.11 51.39 -16.14
C ILE A 178 -11.21 52.39 -15.78
N SER A 179 -12.46 51.94 -15.88
CA SER A 179 -13.62 52.72 -15.44
C SER A 179 -13.99 52.39 -14.01
N ASP A 180 -14.85 53.23 -13.43
CA ASP A 180 -15.54 52.90 -12.19
C ASP A 180 -16.42 51.65 -12.35
N ASP A 181 -16.62 50.91 -11.26
CA ASP A 181 -17.32 49.60 -11.20
C ASP A 181 -16.76 48.53 -12.16
N GLU A 182 -15.50 48.63 -12.56
CA GLU A 182 -14.88 47.66 -13.45
C GLU A 182 -14.37 46.41 -12.69
N ASN A 183 -14.89 45.24 -13.07
CA ASN A 183 -14.51 43.97 -12.45
C ASN A 183 -13.13 43.49 -12.94
N GLY A 184 -12.33 42.98 -12.00
CA GLY A 184 -11.05 42.31 -12.27
C GLY A 184 -10.88 41.02 -11.47
N SER A 185 -9.94 40.19 -11.91
CA SER A 185 -9.57 38.95 -11.23
C SER A 185 -8.06 38.77 -11.15
N THR A 186 -7.56 38.10 -10.13
CA THR A 186 -6.15 37.72 -10.06
C THR A 186 -5.75 36.81 -11.21
N TYR A 187 -4.53 37.01 -11.71
CA TYR A 187 -3.99 36.33 -12.88
C TYR A 187 -3.18 35.11 -12.46
N ILE A 188 -3.57 33.94 -12.94
CA ILE A 188 -2.74 32.75 -12.79
C ILE A 188 -1.79 32.66 -13.97
N ALA A 189 -0.51 32.94 -13.73
CA ALA A 189 0.51 32.97 -14.77
C ALA A 189 1.01 31.56 -15.13
N SER A 190 0.94 30.58 -14.21
CA SER A 190 1.41 29.22 -14.49
C SER A 190 0.69 28.12 -13.69
N ASN A 191 -0.26 27.42 -14.32
CA ASN A 191 -0.85 26.20 -13.73
C ASN A 191 0.13 25.02 -13.69
N GLY A 192 1.20 25.08 -14.49
CA GLY A 192 2.33 24.16 -14.46
C GLY A 192 1.99 22.67 -14.54
N PHE A 193 0.95 22.26 -15.26
CA PHE A 193 0.73 20.84 -15.61
C PHE A 193 1.66 20.35 -16.75
N GLY A 194 2.91 20.82 -16.76
CA GLY A 194 3.88 20.44 -17.78
C GLY A 194 4.48 19.08 -17.48
N VAL A 195 3.97 18.03 -18.11
CA VAL A 195 4.65 16.73 -18.15
C VAL A 195 5.89 16.89 -19.02
N LYS A 196 7.07 17.05 -18.42
CA LYS A 196 8.31 16.82 -19.17
C LYS A 196 8.57 15.32 -19.14
N ALA A 197 8.35 14.64 -20.27
CA ALA A 197 8.91 13.30 -20.45
C ALA A 197 10.43 13.43 -20.32
N THR A 198 11.01 12.76 -19.32
CA THR A 198 12.47 12.66 -19.21
C THR A 198 12.93 11.69 -20.29
N THR A 199 13.70 12.19 -21.26
CA THR A 199 14.29 11.40 -22.34
C THR A 199 15.08 10.22 -21.79
N GLY A 200 15.00 9.08 -22.47
CA GLY A 200 15.77 7.89 -22.12
C GLY A 200 15.83 6.90 -23.28
N THR A 201 16.85 6.05 -23.27
CA THR A 201 17.01 4.97 -24.25
C THR A 201 16.97 3.62 -23.53
N PHE A 202 16.29 2.63 -24.10
CA PHE A 202 16.42 1.24 -23.66
C PHE A 202 16.66 0.32 -24.85
N THR A 203 17.51 -0.70 -24.64
CA THR A 203 17.92 -1.63 -25.69
C THR A 203 17.17 -2.95 -25.55
N ILE A 204 16.54 -3.42 -26.62
CA ILE A 204 15.91 -4.75 -26.72
C ILE A 204 16.50 -5.45 -27.95
N ASN A 205 17.11 -6.63 -27.76
CA ASN A 205 17.71 -7.42 -28.86
C ASN A 205 18.61 -6.56 -29.77
N ASP A 206 19.57 -5.85 -29.17
CA ASP A 206 20.52 -4.95 -29.84
C ASP A 206 19.89 -3.74 -30.57
N SER A 207 18.58 -3.52 -30.43
CA SER A 207 17.86 -2.38 -30.99
C SER A 207 17.61 -1.32 -29.93
N ILE A 208 18.03 -0.08 -30.20
CA ILE A 208 17.84 1.06 -29.29
C ILE A 208 16.45 1.67 -29.54
N ILE A 209 15.59 1.64 -28.53
CA ILE A 209 14.35 2.41 -28.50
C ILE A 209 14.66 3.72 -27.75
N THR A 210 14.50 4.84 -28.46
CA THR A 210 14.63 6.19 -27.88
C THR A 210 13.24 6.70 -27.53
N VAL A 211 13.07 7.14 -26.28
CA VAL A 211 11.89 7.89 -25.85
C VAL A 211 12.26 9.36 -25.88
N GLU A 212 11.64 10.12 -26.78
CA GLU A 212 11.88 11.55 -26.93
C GLU A 212 10.91 12.37 -26.09
N THR A 213 11.26 13.64 -25.82
CA THR A 213 10.35 14.58 -25.13
C THR A 213 9.03 14.82 -25.85
N THR A 214 8.94 14.44 -27.13
CA THR A 214 7.79 14.58 -28.01
C THR A 214 6.90 13.34 -28.10
N ASP A 215 7.33 12.20 -27.54
CA ASP A 215 6.50 10.99 -27.54
C ASP A 215 5.29 11.16 -26.61
N SER A 216 4.12 10.72 -27.09
CA SER A 216 2.88 10.71 -26.32
C SER A 216 2.43 9.27 -26.10
N LEU A 217 1.87 8.97 -24.93
CA LEU A 217 1.16 7.71 -24.70
C LEU A 217 -0.08 7.71 -25.60
N ALA A 218 -0.07 6.86 -26.63
CA ALA A 218 -1.27 6.58 -27.39
C ALA A 218 -2.29 5.89 -26.46
N SER A 219 -3.48 6.50 -26.34
CA SER A 219 -4.61 5.98 -25.57
C SER A 219 -5.16 4.68 -26.15
#